data_AF-A0A9W8PS19-F1
#
_entry.id   AF-A0A9W8PS19-F1
#
_cell.length_a   1.000
_cell.length_b   1.000
_cell.length_c   1.000
_cell.angle_alpha   90.00
_cell.angle_beta   90.00
_cell.angle_gamma   90.00
#
_symmetry.space_group_name_H-M   'P 1'
#
loop_
_entity.id
_entity.type
_entity.pdbx_description
1 polymer ?
#
loop_
_entity_poly.entity_id
_entity_poly.type
_entity_poly.pdbx_seq_one_letter_code
_entity_poly.pdbx_strand_id
1 'polypeptide(L)'
;MYDNKSDRPDHTCWACNQPVKNPGILDKARGKKCQRINNMHVDICSTCCRKRAAGAIALNRDFEKLGDLITHTVEGQEIWRYEAEYPGPEKSHYWTLDEW
;
A
#
# COMPACT_ATOMS: atom_id res chain seq x y z
N MET A 1 10.34 16.07 -17.88
CA MET A 1 9.29 15.06 -18.11
C MET A 1 9.25 14.23 -16.85
N TYR A 2 8.20 14.33 -16.05
CA TYR A 2 8.08 13.56 -14.81
C TYR A 2 7.63 12.15 -15.18
N ASP A 3 8.56 11.19 -15.13
CA ASP A 3 8.28 9.79 -15.38
C ASP A 3 7.56 9.22 -14.14
N ASN A 4 6.25 9.01 -14.27
CA ASN A 4 5.35 8.59 -13.19
C ASN A 4 5.34 7.07 -12.99
N LYS A 5 6.47 6.41 -13.21
CA LYS A 5 6.66 5.02 -12.82
C LYS A 5 7.27 5.00 -11.42
N SER A 6 6.42 4.66 -10.44
CA SER A 6 6.77 4.32 -9.06
C SER A 6 8.22 3.81 -8.95
N ASP A 7 9.12 4.64 -8.39
CA ASP A 7 10.55 4.36 -8.14
C ASP A 7 10.78 3.17 -7.18
N ARG A 8 9.73 2.38 -6.92
CA ARG A 8 9.62 1.31 -5.92
C ARG A 8 8.85 0.13 -6.52
N PRO A 9 9.51 -0.73 -7.31
CA PRO A 9 8.89 -1.93 -7.85
C PRO A 9 8.60 -2.99 -6.77
N ASP A 10 9.20 -2.85 -5.59
CA ASP A 10 8.87 -3.62 -4.39
C ASP A 10 7.53 -3.23 -3.77
N HIS A 11 6.95 -2.06 -4.11
CA HIS A 11 5.64 -1.63 -3.62
C HIS A 11 4.50 -2.34 -4.37
N THR A 12 4.18 -3.56 -3.96
CA THR A 12 3.19 -4.42 -4.64
C THR A 12 1.80 -4.40 -3.98
N CYS A 13 1.70 -3.95 -2.73
CA CYS A 13 0.48 -3.99 -1.94
C CYS A 13 0.29 -2.71 -1.13
N TRP A 14 -0.94 -2.45 -0.67
CA TRP A 14 -1.24 -1.39 0.29
C TRP A 14 -2.25 -1.82 1.35
N ALA A 15 -2.10 -1.35 2.59
CA ALA A 15 -3.09 -1.53 3.64
C ALA A 15 -3.98 -0.29 3.81
N CYS A 16 -5.28 -0.53 3.94
CA CYS A 16 -6.28 0.50 4.07
C CYS A 16 -6.28 1.17 5.45
N ASN A 17 -6.23 2.50 5.46
CA ASN A 17 -6.23 3.31 6.68
C ASN A 17 -7.60 3.90 7.03
N GLN A 18 -8.63 3.57 6.26
CA GLN A 18 -9.98 4.10 6.49
C GLN A 18 -10.61 3.51 7.76
N PRO A 19 -11.53 4.24 8.43
CA PRO A 19 -12.39 3.65 9.44
C PRO A 19 -13.07 2.38 8.92
N VAL A 20 -13.26 1.39 9.80
CA VAL A 20 -13.97 0.16 9.44
C VAL A 20 -15.38 0.48 8.90
N LYS A 21 -15.85 -0.31 7.93
CA LYS A 21 -17.21 -0.19 7.40
C LYS A 21 -18.17 -0.77 8.46
N ASN A 22 -19.14 0.03 8.90
CA ASN A 22 -20.08 -0.31 9.98
C ASN A 22 -19.41 -0.62 11.34
N PRO A 23 -18.73 0.37 11.94
CA PRO A 23 -18.05 0.16 13.22
C PRO A 23 -19.05 -0.08 14.36
N GLY A 24 -18.77 -1.09 15.20
CA GLY A 24 -19.41 -1.22 16.51
C GLY A 24 -19.00 -0.09 17.46
N ILE A 25 -19.64 -0.01 18.63
CA ILE A 25 -19.35 1.04 19.63
C ILE A 25 -17.87 1.03 20.04
N LEU A 26 -17.32 -0.16 20.29
CA LEU A 26 -15.90 -0.32 20.65
C LEU A 26 -14.96 0.06 19.51
N ASP A 27 -15.32 -0.24 18.26
CA ASP A 27 -14.52 0.13 17.09
C ASP A 27 -14.43 1.66 16.94
N LYS A 28 -15.54 2.37 17.20
CA LYS A 28 -15.56 3.84 17.21
C LYS A 28 -14.69 4.39 18.33
N ALA A 29 -14.86 3.89 19.56
CA ALA A 29 -14.10 4.35 20.73
C ALA A 29 -12.59 4.14 20.57
N ARG A 30 -12.17 3.06 19.89
CA ARG A 30 -10.76 2.73 19.64
C ARG A 30 -10.22 3.32 18.34
N GLY A 31 -11.04 4.03 17.56
CA GLY A 31 -10.63 4.55 16.25
C GLY A 31 -10.17 3.44 15.29
N LYS A 32 -10.80 2.27 15.34
CA LYS A 32 -10.37 1.09 14.57
C LYS A 32 -10.41 1.35 13.07
N LYS A 33 -9.34 0.96 12.40
CA LYS A 33 -9.15 1.11 10.96
C LYS A 33 -9.30 -0.22 10.24
N CYS A 34 -9.63 -0.16 8.95
CA CYS A 34 -9.91 -1.31 8.10
C CYS A 34 -8.70 -2.25 7.98
N GLN A 35 -7.50 -1.70 7.78
CA GLN A 35 -6.21 -2.42 7.63
C GLN A 35 -6.23 -3.54 6.59
N ARG A 36 -7.22 -3.55 5.69
CA ARG A 36 -7.31 -4.53 4.60
C ARG A 36 -6.16 -4.31 3.64
N ILE A 37 -5.41 -5.37 3.35
CA ILE A 37 -4.38 -5.41 2.32
C ILE A 37 -5.05 -5.58 0.95
N ASN A 38 -4.66 -4.75 0.00
CA ASN A 38 -5.10 -4.78 -1.39
C ASN A 38 -3.88 -4.70 -2.32
N ASN A 39 -4.03 -5.16 -3.56
CA ASN A 39 -2.97 -5.03 -4.58
C ASN A 39 -2.74 -3.56 -4.93
N MET A 40 -1.50 -3.17 -5.21
CA MET A 40 -1.13 -1.79 -5.51
C MET A 40 -1.88 -1.22 -6.72
N HIS A 41 -2.18 -2.04 -7.72
CA HIS A 41 -2.93 -1.61 -8.92
C HIS A 41 -4.43 -1.37 -8.68
N VAL A 42 -4.96 -1.74 -7.51
CA VAL A 42 -6.37 -1.50 -7.15
C VAL A 42 -6.43 -0.35 -6.16
N ASP A 43 -7.08 0.75 -6.53
CA ASP A 43 -7.23 1.91 -5.66
C ASP A 43 -8.46 1.84 -4.75
N ILE A 44 -9.37 0.88 -4.94
CA ILE A 44 -10.53 0.67 -4.07
C ILE A 44 -10.28 -0.47 -3.08
N CYS A 45 -10.49 -0.21 -1.79
CA CYS A 45 -10.39 -1.25 -0.78
C CYS A 45 -11.51 -2.30 -0.93
N SER A 46 -11.13 -3.57 -1.05
CA SER A 46 -12.05 -4.70 -1.19
C SER A 46 -13.01 -4.92 -0.01
N THR A 47 -12.67 -4.43 1.19
CA THR A 47 -13.52 -4.58 2.38
C THR A 47 -14.42 -3.37 2.62
N CYS A 48 -13.84 -2.16 2.64
CA CYS A 48 -14.61 -0.97 2.97
C CYS A 48 -15.20 -0.25 1.75
N CYS A 49 -14.85 -0.67 0.54
CA CYS A 49 -15.27 -0.09 -0.75
C CYS A 49 -14.93 1.41 -0.89
N ARG A 50 -13.92 1.89 -0.14
CA ARG A 50 -13.45 3.28 -0.23
C ARG A 50 -12.16 3.34 -1.02
N LYS A 51 -11.97 4.45 -1.74
CA LYS A 51 -10.72 4.77 -2.42
C LYS A 51 -9.57 4.88 -1.42
N ARG A 52 -8.38 4.45 -1.86
CA ARG A 52 -7.11 4.64 -1.16
C ARG A 52 -6.95 6.13 -0.87
N ALA A 53 -6.46 6.41 0.32
CA ALA A 53 -6.40 7.76 0.86
C ALA A 53 -5.14 7.93 1.71
N ALA A 54 -4.82 9.18 2.04
CA ALA A 54 -3.69 9.51 2.90
C ALA A 54 -3.67 8.66 4.19
N GLY A 55 -2.47 8.24 4.56
CA GLY A 55 -2.14 7.30 5.62
C GLY A 55 -2.32 5.83 5.26
N ALA A 56 -2.70 5.48 4.01
CA ALA A 56 -2.56 4.10 3.53
C ALA A 56 -1.10 3.66 3.62
N ILE A 57 -0.87 2.40 3.98
CA ILE A 57 0.47 1.87 4.23
C ILE A 57 0.95 1.16 2.95
N ALA A 58 2.16 1.49 2.49
CA ALA A 58 2.82 0.82 1.39
C ALA A 58 3.44 -0.49 1.88
N LEU A 59 3.21 -1.57 1.14
CA LEU A 59 3.66 -2.92 1.50
C LEU A 59 4.36 -3.60 0.32
N ASN A 60 5.35 -4.44 0.62
CA ASN A 60 5.90 -5.38 -0.33
C ASN A 60 5.07 -6.68 -0.43
N ARG A 61 5.59 -7.64 -1.19
CA ARG A 61 4.92 -8.93 -1.44
C ARG A 61 4.84 -9.81 -0.19
N ASP A 62 5.75 -9.60 0.75
CA ASP A 62 5.81 -10.27 2.05
C ASP A 62 5.03 -9.50 3.14
N PHE A 63 4.29 -8.46 2.75
CA PHE A 63 3.52 -7.57 3.61
C PHE A 63 4.36 -6.79 4.62
N GLU A 64 5.63 -6.57 4.34
CA GLU A 64 6.50 -5.70 5.12
C GLU A 64 6.21 -4.23 4.78
N LYS A 65 6.24 -3.37 5.80
CA LYS A 65 6.00 -1.93 5.64
C LYS A 65 7.17 -1.28 4.90
N LEU A 66 6.84 -0.61 3.80
CA LEU A 66 7.78 0.22 3.04
C LEU A 66 7.65 1.70 3.35
N GLY A 67 6.43 2.16 3.69
CA GLY A 67 6.12 3.58 3.83
C GLY A 67 4.63 3.88 3.96
N ASP A 68 4.26 5.14 3.73
CA ASP A 68 2.89 5.64 3.87
C ASP A 68 2.53 6.62 2.74
N LEU A 69 1.26 6.61 2.34
CA LEU A 69 0.69 7.60 1.41
C LEU A 69 0.51 8.92 2.14
N ILE A 70 1.24 9.95 1.77
CA ILE A 70 1.20 11.23 2.49
C ILE A 70 0.04 12.09 2.01
N THR A 71 -0.12 12.20 0.69
CA THR A 71 -1.13 13.07 0.09
C THR A 71 -1.37 12.72 -1.38
N HIS A 72 -2.25 13.48 -2.03
CA HIS A 72 -2.42 13.48 -3.48
C HIS A 72 -2.05 14.86 -4.04
N THR A 73 -1.56 14.90 -5.28
CA THR A 73 -1.44 16.14 -6.03
C THR A 73 -2.84 16.67 -6.40
N VAL A 74 -2.90 17.91 -6.90
CA VAL A 74 -4.14 18.49 -7.45
C VAL A 74 -4.69 17.71 -8.65
N GLU A 75 -3.82 16.96 -9.35
CA GLU A 75 -4.17 16.10 -10.48
C GLU A 75 -4.58 14.69 -10.03
N GLY A 76 -4.59 14.43 -8.72
CA GLY A 76 -4.99 13.14 -8.13
C GLY A 76 -3.88 12.10 -8.09
N GLN A 77 -2.63 12.46 -8.35
CA GLN A 77 -1.50 11.54 -8.24
C GLN A 77 -1.14 11.31 -6.77
N GLU A 78 -0.90 10.05 -6.40
CA GLU A 78 -0.47 9.66 -5.05
C GLU A 78 0.99 10.03 -4.77
N ILE A 79 1.26 10.67 -3.62
CA ILE A 79 2.60 10.97 -3.12
C ILE A 79 2.91 10.08 -1.92
N TRP A 80 3.81 9.11 -2.11
CA TRP A 80 4.24 8.16 -1.09
C TRP A 80 5.55 8.60 -0.44
N ARG A 81 5.66 8.41 0.88
CA ARG A 81 6.91 8.51 1.61
C ARG A 81 7.35 7.11 2.00
N TYR A 82 8.51 6.70 1.53
CA TYR A 82 9.11 5.43 1.90
C TYR A 82 10.12 5.63 3.04
N GLU A 83 10.06 4.74 4.03
CA GLU A 83 10.94 4.72 5.19
C GLU A 83 12.06 3.68 5.03
N ALA A 84 11.78 2.60 4.30
CA ALA A 84 12.76 1.56 3.99
C ALA A 84 13.53 1.91 2.71
N GLU A 85 14.86 1.72 2.71
CA GLU A 85 15.66 1.79 1.50
C GLU A 85 15.21 0.73 0.50
N TYR A 86 15.15 1.08 -0.79
CA TYR A 86 14.91 0.10 -1.83
C TYR A 86 16.23 -0.65 -2.11
N PRO A 87 16.33 -1.97 -1.87
CA PRO A 87 17.58 -2.70 -2.06
C PRO A 87 18.01 -2.85 -3.52
N GLY A 88 17.32 -2.22 -4.47
CA GLY A 88 17.53 -2.39 -5.90
C GLY A 88 16.87 -3.66 -6.46
N PRO A 89 16.87 -3.83 -7.80
CA PRO A 89 16.25 -4.98 -8.45
C PRO A 89 16.97 -6.32 -8.21
N GLU A 90 18.05 -6.35 -7.42
CA GLU A 90 18.95 -7.51 -7.31
C GLU A 90 18.68 -8.47 -6.13
N LYS A 91 17.56 -8.33 -5.40
CA LYS A 91 17.14 -9.33 -4.39
C LYS A 91 15.97 -10.22 -4.82
N SER A 92 15.63 -10.24 -6.11
CA SER A 92 14.63 -11.16 -6.67
C SER A 92 15.18 -12.13 -7.73
N HIS A 93 16.50 -12.35 -7.76
CA HIS A 93 17.11 -13.58 -8.29
C HIS A 93 17.31 -14.48 -7.05
N TYR A 94 16.70 -15.65 -6.87
CA TYR A 94 16.38 -16.77 -7.73
C TYR A 94 15.16 -17.49 -7.14
N TRP A 95 14.15 -17.84 -7.92
CA TRP A 95 13.38 -19.10 -7.84
C TRP A 95 12.51 -19.23 -9.09
N THR A 96 13.14 -19.26 -10.26
CA THR A 96 12.56 -19.89 -11.44
C THR A 96 13.66 -20.73 -12.06
N LEU A 97 13.40 -22.03 -12.19
CA LEU A 97 14.23 -23.07 -12.80
C LEU A 97 15.24 -23.74 -11.85
N ASP A 98 14.76 -24.76 -11.11
CA ASP A 98 15.24 -26.14 -11.27
C ASP A 98 14.59 -27.04 -10.21
N GLU A 99 13.44 -27.62 -10.54
CA GLU A 99 13.07 -28.94 -10.03
C GLU A 99 12.65 -29.77 -11.25
N TRP A 100 13.60 -30.54 -11.76
CA TRP A 100 13.41 -31.65 -12.69
C TRP A 100 12.94 -32.89 -11.95
#